data_AF-A0A8T5DZI9-F1
#
_entry.id   AF-A0A8T5DZI9-F1
#
_cell.length_a   1.000
_cell.length_b   1.000
_cell.length_c   1.000
_cell.angle_alpha   90.00
_cell.angle_beta   90.00
_cell.angle_gamma   90.00
#
_symmetry.space_group_name_H-M   'P 1'
#
loop_
_entity.id
_entity.type
_entity.pdbx_description
1 polymer ?
#
loop_
_entity_poly.entity_id
_entity_poly.type
_entity_poly.pdbx_seq_one_letter_code
_entity_poly.pdbx_strand_id
1 'polypeptide(L)'
;MGRKNYPNKNAKLFSEIEGETVWKIQNHFIGKMDENQLNGIGILTRHRKMSTLMKQAEEHKDLTMEQAFHDLEGEANTNEVLVEFRIETISNDGKRTIAVDRVIPYSGYEIAMIATEKDWRRVIESSKITGIDFFNN
;
A
#
# COMPACT_ATOMS: atom_id res chain seq x y z
N MET A 1 8.72 -8.06 12.75
CA MET A 1 8.55 -8.87 13.99
C MET A 1 7.28 -8.49 14.71
N GLY A 2 6.33 -9.41 14.83
CA GLY A 2 5.02 -9.21 15.47
C GLY A 2 5.04 -8.74 16.93
N ARG A 3 6.02 -9.23 17.71
CA ARG A 3 6.01 -9.07 19.16
C ARG A 3 6.59 -7.72 19.57
N LYS A 4 5.82 -6.95 20.34
CA LYS A 4 6.32 -5.75 21.03
C LYS A 4 7.56 -6.11 21.86
N ASN A 5 8.64 -5.33 21.70
CA ASN A 5 9.93 -5.54 22.36
C ASN A 5 10.62 -6.89 22.00
N TYR A 6 10.42 -7.40 20.79
CA TYR A 6 11.29 -8.45 20.26
C TYR A 6 12.70 -7.91 20.04
N PRO A 7 13.78 -8.62 20.44
CA PRO A 7 15.13 -8.13 20.25
C PRO A 7 15.46 -7.92 18.77
N ASN A 8 15.72 -6.68 18.35
CA ASN A 8 16.09 -6.36 16.97
C ASN A 8 17.34 -7.12 16.51
N LYS A 9 18.29 -7.38 17.40
CA LYS A 9 19.48 -8.18 17.09
C LYS A 9 19.11 -9.58 16.59
N ASN A 10 18.09 -10.20 17.19
CA ASN A 10 17.63 -11.52 16.79
C ASN A 10 16.84 -11.44 15.48
N ALA A 11 16.02 -10.41 15.31
CA ALA A 11 15.23 -10.22 14.09
C ALA A 11 16.11 -10.16 12.84
N LYS A 12 17.22 -9.42 12.93
CA LYS A 12 18.20 -9.28 11.86
C LYS A 12 18.91 -10.59 11.46
N LEU A 13 18.81 -11.66 12.24
CA LEU A 13 19.43 -12.94 11.90
C LEU A 13 18.65 -13.73 10.85
N PHE A 14 17.35 -13.45 10.69
CA PHE A 14 16.47 -14.27 9.85
C PHE A 14 15.39 -13.46 9.11
N SER A 15 15.27 -12.17 9.38
CA SER A 15 14.37 -11.28 8.66
C SER A 15 15.13 -10.40 7.68
N GLU A 16 14.58 -10.26 6.49
CA GLU A 16 15.03 -9.33 5.46
C GLU A 16 14.22 -8.02 5.52
N ILE A 17 14.73 -6.98 4.86
CA ILE A 17 14.11 -5.65 4.83
C ILE A 17 12.70 -5.72 4.23
N GLU A 18 12.55 -6.51 3.18
CA GLU A 18 11.31 -6.72 2.45
C GLU A 18 10.25 -7.33 3.36
N GLY A 19 10.60 -8.42 4.05
CA GLY A 19 9.72 -9.09 5.01
C GLY A 19 9.35 -8.19 6.20
N GLU A 20 10.29 -7.41 6.73
CA GLU A 20 9.98 -6.45 7.80
C GLU A 20 8.99 -5.37 7.34
N THR A 21 9.16 -4.88 6.11
CA THR A 21 8.34 -3.83 5.53
C THR A 21 6.91 -4.31 5.24
N VAL A 22 6.78 -5.51 4.66
CA VAL A 22 5.48 -6.17 4.46
C VAL A 22 4.77 -6.34 5.80
N TRP A 23 5.47 -6.86 6.81
CA TRP A 23 4.91 -7.03 8.15
C TRP A 23 4.45 -5.71 8.76
N LYS A 24 5.27 -4.64 8.68
CA LYS A 24 4.91 -3.32 9.22
C LYS A 24 3.66 -2.75 8.57
N ILE A 25 3.58 -2.79 7.25
CA ILE A 25 2.44 -2.26 6.48
C ILE A 25 1.17 -3.05 6.82
N GLN A 26 1.21 -4.38 6.74
CA GLN A 26 0.06 -5.23 7.04
C GLN A 26 -0.39 -5.07 8.50
N ASN A 27 0.54 -5.08 9.45
CA ASN A 27 0.22 -4.89 10.86
C ASN A 27 -0.36 -3.50 11.16
N HIS A 28 0.07 -2.46 10.44
CA HIS A 28 -0.46 -1.11 10.59
C HIS A 28 -1.93 -1.01 10.22
N PHE A 29 -2.31 -1.62 9.09
CA PHE A 29 -3.70 -1.62 8.62
C PHE A 29 -4.57 -2.58 9.44
N ILE A 30 -4.20 -3.86 9.47
CA ILE A 30 -4.99 -4.94 10.10
C ILE A 30 -5.12 -4.71 11.61
N GLY A 31 -4.06 -4.24 12.28
CA GLY A 31 -4.05 -4.08 13.74
C GLY A 31 -5.02 -3.03 14.29
N LYS A 32 -5.74 -2.29 13.42
CA LYS A 32 -6.71 -1.25 13.78
C LYS A 32 -8.14 -1.58 13.33
N MET A 33 -8.39 -2.81 12.87
CA MET A 33 -9.65 -3.23 12.27
C MET A 33 -10.41 -4.21 13.17
N ASP A 34 -11.74 -4.15 13.15
CA ASP A 34 -12.59 -5.18 13.75
C ASP A 34 -12.84 -6.36 12.78
N GLU A 35 -13.45 -7.44 13.28
CA GLU A 35 -13.70 -8.66 12.50
C GLU A 35 -14.56 -8.41 11.25
N ASN A 36 -15.53 -7.50 11.30
CA ASN A 36 -16.37 -7.21 10.13
C ASN A 36 -15.57 -6.50 9.05
N GLN A 37 -14.71 -5.56 9.44
CA GLN A 37 -13.83 -4.87 8.51
C GLN A 37 -12.85 -5.84 7.83
N LEU A 38 -12.34 -6.83 8.57
CA LEU A 38 -11.37 -7.80 8.03
C LEU A 38 -11.95 -8.69 6.93
N ASN A 39 -13.25 -8.96 6.93
CA ASN A 39 -13.89 -9.86 5.95
C ASN A 39 -13.88 -9.31 4.52
N GLY A 40 -13.71 -8.00 4.35
CA GLY A 40 -13.79 -7.34 3.04
C GLY A 40 -12.48 -6.74 2.56
N ILE A 41 -11.34 -6.98 3.23
CA ILE A 41 -10.09 -6.25 2.98
C ILE A 41 -9.04 -7.10 2.28
N GLY A 42 -8.39 -6.50 1.28
CA GLY A 42 -7.18 -7.00 0.65
C GLY A 42 -6.00 -6.06 0.91
N ILE A 43 -4.83 -6.62 1.21
CA ILE A 43 -3.58 -5.85 1.32
C ILE A 43 -2.50 -6.52 0.48
N LEU A 44 -1.86 -5.72 -0.36
CA LEU A 44 -0.71 -6.12 -1.16
C LEU A 44 0.48 -5.25 -0.78
N THR A 45 1.67 -5.83 -0.71
CA THR A 45 2.92 -5.09 -0.53
C THR A 45 4.02 -5.78 -1.32
N ARG A 46 4.79 -5.01 -2.10
CA ARG A 46 5.86 -5.49 -2.98
C ARG A 46 7.03 -4.53 -2.93
N HIS A 47 8.25 -5.07 -2.93
CA HIS A 47 9.43 -4.31 -3.29
C HIS A 47 9.63 -4.39 -4.79
N ARG A 48 9.87 -3.25 -5.42
CA ARG A 48 9.86 -3.09 -6.87
C ARG A 48 11.10 -2.34 -7.30
N LYS A 49 11.76 -2.83 -8.35
CA LYS A 49 12.77 -2.04 -9.06
C LYS A 49 12.07 -1.08 -9.99
N MET A 50 12.57 0.16 -10.08
CA MET A 50 12.06 1.18 -10.99
C MET A 50 11.94 0.66 -12.42
N SER A 51 13.00 0.02 -12.93
CA SER A 51 13.02 -0.52 -14.29
C SER A 51 11.91 -1.53 -14.57
N THR A 52 11.50 -2.34 -13.58
CA THR A 52 10.39 -3.29 -13.74
C THR A 52 9.03 -2.58 -13.75
N LEU A 53 8.87 -1.49 -12.99
CA LEU A 53 7.66 -0.67 -13.03
C LEU A 53 7.56 0.11 -14.35
N MET A 54 8.66 0.69 -14.83
CA MET A 54 8.68 1.42 -16.10
C MET A 54 8.35 0.50 -17.28
N LYS A 55 8.95 -0.69 -17.32
CA LYS A 55 8.60 -1.69 -18.33
C LYS A 55 7.11 -2.04 -18.32
N GLN A 56 6.52 -2.22 -17.13
CA GLN A 56 5.09 -2.46 -17.01
C GLN A 56 4.25 -1.25 -17.45
N ALA A 57 4.66 -0.03 -17.11
CA ALA A 57 3.96 1.18 -17.51
C ALA A 57 3.92 1.32 -19.04
N GLU A 58 5.07 1.09 -19.71
CA GLU A 58 5.18 1.10 -21.17
C GLU A 58 4.28 0.04 -21.81
N GLU A 59 4.32 -1.20 -21.30
CA GLU A 59 3.48 -2.31 -21.78
C GLU A 59 1.97 -2.00 -21.67
N HIS A 60 1.57 -1.26 -20.62
CA HIS A 60 0.17 -0.91 -20.35
C HIS A 60 -0.23 0.49 -20.85
N LYS A 61 0.71 1.24 -21.45
CA LYS A 61 0.54 2.65 -21.88
C LYS A 61 0.07 3.56 -20.73
N ASP A 62 0.62 3.34 -19.54
CA ASP A 62 0.29 4.12 -18.34
C ASP A 62 1.19 5.36 -18.24
N LEU A 63 0.79 6.42 -18.92
CA LEU A 63 1.48 7.71 -18.92
C LEU A 63 1.58 8.35 -17.53
N THR A 64 0.63 8.05 -16.63
CA THR A 64 0.63 8.62 -15.28
C THR A 64 1.77 8.02 -14.48
N MET A 65 1.94 6.70 -14.59
CA MET A 65 3.01 5.99 -13.94
C MET A 65 4.38 6.39 -14.50
N GLU A 66 4.53 6.52 -15.81
CA GLU A 66 5.78 6.98 -16.42
C GLU A 66 6.18 8.38 -15.93
N GLN A 67 5.24 9.33 -15.92
CA GLN A 67 5.52 10.71 -15.50
C GLN A 67 5.80 10.84 -13.99
N ALA A 68 5.23 9.96 -13.16
CA ALA A 68 5.43 10.02 -11.71
C ALA A 68 6.89 9.76 -11.27
N PHE A 69 7.68 9.08 -12.12
CA PHE A 69 9.05 8.66 -11.79
C PHE A 69 10.13 9.34 -12.61
N HIS A 70 9.75 10.24 -13.52
CA HIS A 70 10.69 11.09 -14.24
C HIS A 70 10.56 12.55 -13.80
N ASP A 71 11.68 13.27 -13.78
CA ASP A 71 11.67 14.71 -13.59
C ASP A 71 11.31 15.44 -14.90
N LEU A 72 11.38 16.77 -14.88
CA LEU A 72 11.06 17.61 -16.04
C LEU A 72 12.03 17.43 -17.22
N GLU A 73 13.22 16.85 -16.97
CA GLU A 73 14.23 16.54 -17.99
C GLU A 73 14.09 15.11 -18.52
N GLY A 74 13.20 14.30 -17.92
CA GLY A 74 12.96 12.92 -18.30
C GLY A 74 13.88 11.93 -17.59
N GLU A 75 14.60 12.34 -16.54
CA GLU A 75 15.51 11.50 -15.76
C GLU A 75 14.80 10.89 -14.55
N ALA A 76 15.23 9.69 -14.13
CA ALA A 76 14.62 9.00 -13.00
C ALA A 76 14.78 9.81 -11.69
N ASN A 77 13.67 10.09 -11.01
CA ASN A 77 13.67 10.92 -9.80
C ASN A 77 14.18 10.19 -8.54
N THR A 78 14.46 8.89 -8.62
CA THR A 78 15.06 8.09 -7.54
C THR A 78 15.77 6.86 -8.09
N ASN A 79 16.82 6.43 -7.39
CA ASN A 79 17.52 5.16 -7.61
C ASN A 79 17.23 4.11 -6.51
N GLU A 80 16.33 4.43 -5.58
CA GLU A 80 15.96 3.50 -4.51
C GLU A 80 15.11 2.33 -5.01
N VAL A 81 15.09 1.24 -4.25
CA VAL A 81 14.03 0.25 -4.37
C VAL A 81 12.72 0.91 -3.94
N LEU A 82 11.67 0.70 -4.73
CA LEU A 82 10.34 1.23 -4.45
C LEU A 82 9.54 0.23 -3.62
N VAL A 83 8.70 0.74 -2.73
CA VAL A 83 7.67 -0.04 -2.03
C VAL A 83 6.33 0.29 -2.68
N GLU A 84 5.77 -0.71 -3.34
CA GLU A 84 4.39 -0.71 -3.84
C GLU A 84 3.50 -1.32 -2.77
N PHE A 85 2.42 -0.65 -2.39
CA PHE A 85 1.41 -1.25 -1.54
C PHE A 85 0.01 -0.75 -1.88
N ARG A 86 -0.95 -1.66 -1.72
CA ARG A 86 -2.38 -1.43 -1.95
C ARG A 86 -3.14 -1.87 -0.72
N ILE A 87 -4.13 -1.06 -0.35
CA ILE A 87 -5.24 -1.50 0.50
C ILE A 87 -6.53 -1.41 -0.32
N GLU A 88 -7.32 -2.48 -0.30
CA GLU A 88 -8.60 -2.55 -0.99
C GLU A 88 -9.71 -3.04 -0.06
N THR A 89 -10.93 -2.61 -0.35
CA THR A 89 -12.15 -3.00 0.37
C THR A 89 -13.26 -3.27 -0.61
N ILE A 90 -13.90 -4.42 -0.46
CA ILE A 90 -15.09 -4.79 -1.23
C ILE A 90 -16.35 -4.38 -0.47
N SER A 91 -17.38 -3.94 -1.20
CA SER A 91 -18.71 -3.68 -0.62
C SER A 91 -19.37 -4.97 -0.14
N ASN A 92 -20.33 -4.86 0.77
CA ASN A 92 -20.99 -6.03 1.36
C ASN A 92 -21.77 -6.88 0.35
N ASP A 93 -22.22 -6.27 -0.76
CA ASP A 93 -22.85 -6.98 -1.86
C ASP A 93 -21.85 -7.60 -2.86
N GLY A 94 -20.55 -7.40 -2.65
CA GLY A 94 -19.48 -7.89 -3.49
C GLY A 94 -19.30 -7.17 -4.83
N LYS A 95 -20.07 -6.10 -5.11
CA LYS A 95 -20.15 -5.51 -6.45
C LYS A 95 -19.22 -4.33 -6.69
N ARG A 96 -18.65 -3.76 -5.63
CA ARG A 96 -17.85 -2.53 -5.70
C ARG A 96 -16.60 -2.67 -4.87
N THR A 97 -15.54 -2.00 -5.31
CA THR A 97 -14.26 -1.99 -4.61
C THR A 97 -13.76 -0.56 -4.50
N ILE A 98 -13.24 -0.21 -3.31
CA ILE A 98 -12.39 0.96 -3.12
C ILE A 98 -10.97 0.45 -2.93
N ALA A 99 -10.03 0.97 -3.70
CA ALA A 99 -8.62 0.68 -3.52
C ALA A 99 -7.81 1.98 -3.47
N VAL A 100 -6.79 2.00 -2.62
CA VAL A 100 -5.78 3.06 -2.63
C VAL A 100 -4.42 2.42 -2.83
N ASP A 101 -3.76 2.85 -3.89
CA ASP A 101 -2.47 2.37 -4.35
C ASP A 101 -1.38 3.42 -4.05
N ARG A 102 -0.21 2.94 -3.61
CA ARG A 102 1.01 3.75 -3.48
C ARG A 102 2.19 3.02 -4.08
N VAL A 103 3.04 3.79 -4.75
CA VAL A 103 4.40 3.38 -5.13
C VAL A 103 5.32 4.52 -4.72
N ILE A 104 6.24 4.25 -3.79
CA ILE A 104 7.09 5.28 -3.20
C ILE A 104 8.52 4.75 -2.98
N PRO A 105 9.54 5.62 -2.87
CA PRO A 105 10.88 5.21 -2.44
C PRO A 105 10.83 4.55 -1.06
N TYR A 106 11.67 3.53 -0.85
CA TYR A 106 11.78 2.85 0.44
C TYR A 106 11.98 3.82 1.60
N SER A 107 12.79 4.86 1.44
CA SER A 107 13.00 5.89 2.47
C SER A 107 11.72 6.59 2.95
N GLY A 108 10.65 6.61 2.14
CA GLY A 108 9.40 7.31 2.42
C GLY A 108 8.21 6.43 2.85
N TYR A 109 8.34 5.09 2.90
CA TYR A 109 7.15 4.23 3.00
C TYR A 109 6.37 4.38 4.30
N GLU A 110 7.04 4.65 5.42
CA GLU A 110 6.35 4.77 6.71
C GLU A 110 5.42 5.97 6.75
N ILE A 111 5.81 7.10 6.14
CA ILE A 111 4.98 8.30 6.01
C ILE A 111 3.82 8.02 5.05
N ALA A 112 4.13 7.41 3.89
CA ALA A 112 3.12 7.07 2.90
C ALA A 112 2.08 6.09 3.45
N MET A 113 2.48 5.11 4.27
CA MET A 113 1.59 4.15 4.92
C MET A 113 0.52 4.86 5.76
N ILE A 114 0.92 5.83 6.58
CA ILE A 114 0.01 6.61 7.43
C ILE A 114 -0.93 7.48 6.57
N ALA A 115 -0.40 8.12 5.52
CA ALA A 115 -1.20 8.92 4.61
C ALA A 115 -2.25 8.08 3.89
N THR A 116 -1.86 6.90 3.38
CA THR A 116 -2.75 5.96 2.71
C THR A 116 -3.89 5.49 3.60
N GLU A 117 -3.63 5.22 4.88
CA GLU A 117 -4.71 4.87 5.80
C GLU A 117 -5.76 5.99 5.88
N LYS A 118 -5.31 7.24 6.03
CA LYS A 118 -6.22 8.39 6.11
C LYS A 118 -7.02 8.57 4.83
N ASP A 119 -6.35 8.46 3.68
CA ASP A 119 -6.99 8.61 2.38
C ASP A 119 -8.02 7.51 2.13
N TRP A 120 -7.65 6.25 2.36
CA TRP A 120 -8.52 5.09 2.20
C TRP A 120 -9.77 5.18 3.09
N ARG A 121 -9.60 5.51 4.38
CA ARG A 121 -10.75 5.71 5.29
C ARG A 121 -11.65 6.86 4.83
N ARG A 122 -11.07 7.98 4.40
CA ARG A 122 -11.83 9.13 3.89
C ARG A 122 -12.65 8.77 2.65
N VAL A 123 -12.10 8.00 1.72
CA VAL A 123 -12.82 7.56 0.52
C VAL A 123 -13.99 6.65 0.91
N ILE A 124 -13.78 5.73 1.86
CA ILE A 124 -14.86 4.86 2.36
C ILE A 124 -15.94 5.64 3.11
N GLU A 125 -15.56 6.61 3.93
CA GLU A 125 -16.55 7.48 4.58
C GLU A 125 -17.36 8.29 3.55
N SER A 126 -16.71 8.77 2.49
CA SER A 126 -17.39 9.51 1.43
C SER A 126 -18.34 8.66 0.59
N SER A 127 -18.09 7.36 0.45
CA SER A 127 -18.97 6.46 -0.31
C SER A 127 -20.29 6.17 0.42
N LYS A 128 -20.32 6.31 1.75
CA LYS A 128 -21.58 6.26 2.51
C LYS A 128 -22.56 7.36 2.11
N ILE A 129 -22.05 8.55 1.75
CA ILE A 129 -22.86 9.68 1.29
C ILE A 129 -23.56 9.33 -0.04
N THR A 130 -22.95 8.48 -0.86
CA THR A 130 -23.51 8.02 -2.13
C THR A 130 -24.34 6.74 -2.00
N GLY A 131 -24.65 6.32 -0.76
CA GLY A 131 -25.51 5.18 -0.45
C GLY A 131 -24.83 3.81 -0.57
N ILE A 132 -23.49 3.76 -0.55
CA ILE A 132 -22.72 2.52 -0.64
C ILE A 132 -22.12 2.23 0.74
N ASP A 133 -22.42 1.06 1.29
CA ASP A 133 -21.81 0.61 2.54
C ASP A 133 -20.71 -0.44 2.29
N PHE A 134 -19.55 -0.18 2.89
CA PHE A 134 -18.39 -1.06 2.86
C PHE A 134 -18.08 -1.67 4.24
N PHE A 135 -18.75 -1.22 5.30
CA PHE A 135 -18.44 -1.66 6.68
C PHE A 135 -19.64 -2.00 7.56
N ASN A 136 -20.89 -1.77 7.13
CA ASN A 136 -22.08 -2.19 7.91
C ASN A 136 -22.84 -3.32 7.23
N ASN A 137 -22.91 -4.48 7.91
CA ASN A 137 -23.95 -5.48 7.66
C ASN A 137 -25.29 -5.00 8.23
#